data_AF-A0A0R1SMM6-F1
#
_entry.id   AF-A0A0R1SMM6-F1
#
_cell.length_a   1.000
_cell.length_b   1.000
_cell.length_c   1.000
_cell.angle_alpha   90.00
_cell.angle_beta   90.00
_cell.angle_gamma   90.00
#
_symmetry.space_group_name_H-M   'P 1'
#
loop_
_entity.id
_entity.type
_entity.pdbx_description
1 polymer ?
#
loop_
_entity_poly.entity_id
_entity_poly.type
_entity_poly.pdbx_seq_one_letter_code
_entity_poly.pdbx_strand_id
1 'polypeptide(L)'
;MNKQEKKELQSKIGDSVLREIVPRINELAQKAKKEGLTEVEKVERAELRKKYVSRFRDNFKKQIEMIKVYDKDGKEVTSKKVKQIQRHKGLRDD
;
A
#
# COMPACT_ATOMS: atom_id res chain seq x y z
N MET A 1 -19.82 12.16 -12.40
CA MET A 1 -19.74 11.05 -11.44
C MET A 1 -20.32 11.49 -10.11
N ASN A 2 -21.43 10.89 -9.70
CA ASN A 2 -22.12 11.22 -8.45
C ASN A 2 -21.43 10.58 -7.23
N LYS A 3 -21.79 11.02 -6.03
CA LYS A 3 -21.18 10.56 -4.77
C LYS A 3 -21.36 9.05 -4.56
N GLN A 4 -22.49 8.50 -5.01
CA GLN A 4 -22.80 7.06 -4.97
C GLN A 4 -21.83 6.27 -5.87
N GLU A 5 -21.67 6.67 -7.12
CA GLU A 5 -20.77 6.06 -8.10
C GLU A 5 -19.31 6.14 -7.65
N LYS A 6 -18.88 7.27 -7.08
CA LYS A 6 -17.53 7.39 -6.50
C LYS A 6 -17.30 6.38 -5.39
N LYS A 7 -18.29 6.16 -4.52
CA LYS A 7 -18.20 5.24 -3.39
C LYS A 7 -18.21 3.77 -3.86
N GLU A 8 -19.01 3.43 -4.86
CA GLU A 8 -19.01 2.10 -5.49
C GLU A 8 -17.72 1.82 -6.27
N LEU A 9 -17.21 2.79 -7.04
CA LEU A 9 -15.96 2.64 -7.77
C LEU A 9 -14.77 2.51 -6.80
N GLN A 10 -14.76 3.36 -5.76
CA GLN A 10 -13.80 3.25 -4.67
C GLN A 10 -13.93 1.93 -3.93
N SER A 11 -15.12 1.31 -3.87
CA SER A 11 -15.42 -0.01 -3.28
C SER A 11 -14.93 -1.19 -4.14
N LYS A 12 -14.92 -1.04 -5.47
CA LYS A 12 -14.49 -2.07 -6.41
C LYS A 12 -12.98 -2.10 -6.68
N ILE A 13 -12.24 -1.01 -6.42
CA ILE A 13 -10.83 -0.85 -6.86
C ILE A 13 -9.78 -0.96 -5.73
N GLY A 14 -10.20 -0.89 -4.47
CA GLY A 14 -9.31 -0.80 -3.30
C GLY A 14 -9.28 -2.05 -2.42
N ASP A 15 -8.11 -2.30 -1.81
CA ASP A 15 -7.91 -3.36 -0.82
C ASP A 15 -8.89 -3.17 0.37
N SER A 16 -9.85 -4.10 0.51
CA SER A 16 -10.88 -4.05 1.56
C SER A 16 -10.27 -3.96 2.96
N VAL A 17 -9.13 -4.63 3.17
CA VAL A 17 -8.44 -4.63 4.46
C VAL A 17 -7.92 -3.24 4.79
N LEU A 18 -7.39 -2.52 3.80
CA LEU A 18 -6.91 -1.15 4.00
C LEU A 18 -8.06 -0.19 4.30
N ARG A 19 -9.23 -0.37 3.68
CA ARG A 19 -10.39 0.49 3.91
C ARG A 19 -10.92 0.41 5.34
N GLU A 20 -10.83 -0.75 5.96
CA GLU A 20 -11.28 -0.95 7.34
C GLU A 20 -10.29 -0.37 8.35
N ILE A 21 -8.99 -0.58 8.15
CA ILE A 21 -7.97 -0.21 9.15
C ILE A 21 -7.53 1.25 9.07
N VAL A 22 -7.51 1.86 7.88
CA VAL A 22 -7.01 3.24 7.69
C VAL A 22 -7.85 4.27 8.46
N PRO A 23 -9.20 4.24 8.44
CA PRO A 23 -10.01 5.15 9.24
C PRO A 23 -9.68 5.05 10.73
N ARG A 24 -9.58 3.83 11.25
CA ARG A 24 -9.26 3.59 12.67
C ARG A 24 -7.86 4.09 13.06
N ILE A 25 -6.85 3.86 12.20
CA ILE A 25 -5.50 4.41 12.40
C ILE A 25 -5.54 5.94 12.44
N ASN A 26 -6.34 6.59 11.60
CA ASN A 26 -6.48 8.04 11.57
C ASN A 26 -7.19 8.58 12.80
N GLU A 27 -8.24 7.92 13.28
CA GLU A 27 -8.92 8.25 14.54
C GLU A 27 -7.93 8.21 15.71
N LEU A 28 -7.19 7.10 15.87
CA LEU A 28 -6.18 6.96 16.92
C LEU A 28 -5.05 7.98 16.78
N ALA A 29 -4.68 8.35 15.55
CA ALA A 29 -3.67 9.39 15.32
C ALA A 29 -4.17 10.79 15.69
N GLN A 30 -5.44 11.09 15.43
CA GLN A 30 -6.05 12.36 15.84
C GLN A 30 -6.20 12.44 17.36
N LYS A 31 -6.66 11.35 18.00
CA LYS A 31 -6.76 11.25 19.46
C LYS A 31 -5.39 11.42 20.12
N ALA A 32 -4.35 10.76 19.60
CA ALA A 32 -2.98 10.89 20.07
C ALA A 32 -2.46 12.33 20.05
N LYS A 33 -2.89 13.15 19.08
CA LYS A 33 -2.49 14.56 18.97
C LYS A 33 -3.23 15.48 19.93
N LYS A 34 -4.50 15.20 20.22
CA LYS A 34 -5.35 16.07 21.05
C LYS A 34 -5.21 15.77 22.54
N GLU A 35 -5.33 14.50 22.91
CA GLU A 35 -5.57 14.07 24.30
C GLU A 35 -4.54 13.03 24.75
N GLY A 36 -3.81 12.42 23.80
CA GLY A 36 -2.92 11.29 24.06
C GLY A 36 -3.62 9.94 23.81
N LEU A 37 -2.88 8.84 24.00
CA LEU A 37 -3.40 7.48 23.86
C LEU A 37 -3.22 6.72 25.16
N THR A 38 -4.23 5.93 25.51
CA THR A 38 -4.12 4.91 26.55
C THR A 38 -3.18 3.78 26.10
N GLU A 39 -2.65 2.98 27.03
CA GLU A 39 -1.78 1.85 26.71
C GLU A 39 -2.46 0.84 25.77
N VAL A 40 -3.75 0.56 25.98
CA VAL A 40 -4.54 -0.33 25.10
C VAL A 40 -4.61 0.21 23.68
N GLU A 41 -4.88 1.51 23.51
CA GLU A 41 -4.95 2.14 22.20
C GLU A 41 -3.58 2.25 21.51
N LYS A 42 -2.48 2.34 22.27
CA LYS A 42 -1.13 2.27 21.71
C LYS A 42 -0.86 0.90 21.11
N VAL A 43 -1.27 -0.17 21.79
CA VAL A 43 -1.17 -1.56 21.29
C VAL A 43 -2.04 -1.73 20.05
N GLU A 44 -3.32 -1.33 20.11
CA GLU A 44 -4.24 -1.38 18.97
C GLU A 44 -3.65 -0.65 17.75
N ARG A 45 -3.15 0.57 17.94
CA ARG A 45 -2.53 1.35 16.86
C ARG A 45 -1.30 0.64 16.28
N ALA A 46 -0.48 0.00 17.11
CA ALA A 46 0.71 -0.71 16.65
C ALA A 46 0.33 -1.92 15.78
N GLU A 47 -0.67 -2.70 16.21
CA GLU A 47 -1.19 -3.85 15.45
C GLU A 47 -1.80 -3.42 14.12
N LEU A 48 -2.64 -2.39 14.12
CA LEU A 48 -3.24 -1.85 12.90
C LEU A 48 -2.17 -1.33 11.93
N ARG A 49 -1.14 -0.64 12.43
CA ARG A 49 -0.02 -0.16 11.60
C ARG A 49 0.81 -1.32 11.03
N LYS A 50 1.05 -2.38 11.80
CA LYS A 50 1.74 -3.57 11.32
C LYS A 50 0.96 -4.22 10.16
N LYS A 51 -0.36 -4.36 10.33
CA LYS A 51 -1.27 -4.89 9.30
C LYS A 51 -1.28 -4.01 8.04
N TYR A 52 -1.34 -2.69 8.21
CA TYR A 52 -1.26 -1.72 7.12
C TYR A 52 0.04 -1.84 6.33
N VAL A 53 1.19 -1.82 7.00
CA VAL A 53 2.50 -1.89 6.33
C VAL A 53 2.68 -3.20 5.58
N SER A 54 2.22 -4.32 6.14
CA SER A 54 2.25 -5.62 5.45
C SER A 54 1.46 -5.57 4.14
N ARG A 55 0.18 -5.15 4.20
CA ARG A 55 -0.69 -5.05 3.02
C ARG A 55 -0.16 -4.06 1.99
N PHE A 56 0.34 -2.92 2.45
CA PHE A 56 0.96 -1.92 1.59
C PHE A 56 2.17 -2.51 0.84
N ARG A 57 3.07 -3.21 1.53
CA ARG A 57 4.25 -3.84 0.91
C ARG A 57 3.85 -4.89 -0.12
N ASP A 58 2.83 -5.69 0.15
CA ASP A 58 2.34 -6.70 -0.79
C ASP A 58 1.77 -6.07 -2.06
N ASN A 59 0.96 -5.03 -1.91
CA ASN A 59 0.38 -4.31 -3.04
C ASN A 59 1.46 -3.58 -3.85
N PHE A 60 2.41 -2.93 -3.17
CA PHE A 60 3.51 -2.22 -3.81
C PHE A 60 4.47 -3.17 -4.54
N LYS A 61 4.74 -4.35 -3.98
CA LYS A 61 5.54 -5.40 -4.64
C LYS A 61 4.92 -5.79 -5.98
N LYS A 62 3.60 -6.03 -6.02
CA LYS A 62 2.88 -6.36 -7.28
C LYS A 62 3.00 -5.25 -8.31
N GLN A 63 2.92 -3.98 -7.88
CA GLN A 63 3.07 -2.84 -8.77
C GLN A 63 4.50 -2.73 -9.33
N ILE A 64 5.52 -2.86 -8.48
CA ILE A 64 6.93 -2.83 -8.90
C ILE A 64 7.22 -3.91 -9.94
N GLU A 65 6.68 -5.11 -9.74
CA GLU A 65 6.90 -6.24 -10.65
C GLU A 65 6.38 -5.96 -12.08
N MET A 66 5.44 -5.02 -12.25
CA MET A 66 4.83 -4.68 -13.54
C MET A 66 5.48 -3.48 -14.26
N ILE A 67 6.45 -2.80 -13.63
CA ILE A 67 7.07 -1.60 -14.20
C ILE A 67 8.56 -1.83 -14.50
N LYS A 68 9.09 -1.07 -15.46
CA LYS A 68 10.53 -0.92 -15.69
C LYS A 68 10.93 0.51 -15.30
N VAL A 69 12.05 0.65 -14.59
CA VAL A 69 12.55 1.94 -14.11
C VAL A 69 13.74 2.36 -14.99
N TYR A 70 13.66 3.57 -15.54
CA TYR A 70 14.70 4.19 -16.34
C TYR A 70 15.20 5.46 -15.66
N ASP A 71 16.48 5.75 -15.78
CA ASP A 71 17.04 7.03 -15.35
C ASP A 71 16.77 8.15 -16.36
N LYS A 72 17.26 9.37 -16.07
CA LYS A 72 17.07 10.53 -16.94
C LYS A 72 17.76 10.40 -18.29
N ASP A 73 18.78 9.55 -18.38
CA ASP A 73 19.56 9.29 -19.58
C ASP A 73 18.95 8.14 -20.41
N GLY A 74 17.80 7.59 -19.98
CA GLY A 74 17.09 6.52 -20.66
C GLY A 74 17.67 5.12 -20.41
N LYS A 75 18.63 4.98 -19.49
CA LYS A 75 19.21 3.69 -19.14
C LYS A 75 18.33 3.00 -18.10
N GLU A 76 18.09 1.70 -18.32
CA GLU A 76 17.27 0.92 -17.40
C GLU A 76 18.00 0.64 -16.09
N VAL A 77 17.44 1.16 -14.99
CA VAL A 77 17.95 1.02 -13.61
C VAL A 77 17.06 0.14 -12.74
N THR A 78 16.14 -0.64 -13.34
CA THR A 78 15.37 -1.67 -12.62
C THR A 78 16.30 -2.61 -11.86
N SER A 79 16.05 -2.81 -10.56
CA SER A 79 16.87 -3.67 -9.71
C SER A 79 16.96 -5.10 -10.23
N LYS A 80 18.14 -5.74 -10.09
CA LYS A 80 18.40 -7.13 -10.52
C LYS A 80 17.35 -8.11 -9.99
N LYS A 81 16.90 -7.94 -8.74
CA LYS A 81 15.89 -8.79 -8.11
C LYS A 81 14.54 -8.70 -8.83
N VAL A 82 14.14 -7.49 -9.23
CA VAL A 82 12.88 -7.26 -9.94
C VAL A 82 12.96 -7.84 -11.35
N LYS A 83 14.09 -7.66 -12.05
CA LYS A 83 14.33 -8.27 -13.37
C LYS A 83 14.21 -9.79 -13.34
N GLN A 84 14.80 -10.46 -12.33
CA GLN A 84 14.68 -11.91 -12.16
C GLN A 84 13.23 -12.34 -11.97
N ILE A 85 12.47 -11.65 -11.11
CA ILE A 85 11.04 -11.95 -10.89
C ILE A 85 10.24 -11.78 -12.18
N GLN A 86 10.51 -10.72 -12.95
CA GLN A 86 9.85 -10.46 -14.23
C GLN A 86 10.12 -11.58 -15.25
N ARG A 87 11.36 -12.07 -15.35
CA ARG A 87 11.73 -13.22 -16.21
C ARG A 87 11.00 -14.50 -15.81
N HIS A 88 10.97 -14.82 -14.51
CA HIS A 88 10.24 -15.98 -14.01
C HIS A 88 8.72 -15.91 -14.30
N LYS A 89 8.18 -14.70 -14.42
CA LYS A 89 6.77 -14.46 -14.76
C LYS A 89 6.50 -14.35 -16.26
N GLY A 90 7.52 -14.45 -17.12
CA GLY A 90 7.37 -14.26 -18.56
C GLY A 90 6.97 -12.84 -18.97
N LEU A 91 7.26 -11.84 -18.11
CA LEU A 91 6.95 -10.43 -18.39
C LEU A 91 8.02 -9.75 -19.25
N ARG A 92 9.12 -10.45 -19.52
CA ARG A 92 10.33 -9.95 -20.17
C ARG A 92 11.11 -11.08 -20.81
N ASP A 93 11.64 -10.83 -21.99
CA ASP A 93 12.35 -11.80 -22.84
C ASP A 93 13.86 -11.52 -22.93
N ASP A 94 14.34 -10.43 -22.32
CA ASP A 94 15.74 -10.01 -22.23
C ASP A 94 16.51 -10.63 -21.06
#